data_AF-A0A929AKA5-F1
#
_entry.id   AF-A0A929AKA5-F1
#
_cell.length_a   1.000
_cell.length_b   1.000
_cell.length_c   1.000
_cell.angle_alpha   90.00
_cell.angle_beta   90.00
_cell.angle_gamma   90.00
#
_symmetry.space_group_name_H-M   'P 1'
#
loop_
_entity.id
_entity.type
_entity.pdbx_description
1 polymer ?
#
loop_
_entity_poly.entity_id
_entity_poly.type
_entity_poly.pdbx_seq_one_letter_code
_entity_poly.pdbx_strand_id
1 'polypeptide(L)' 'MTQAQPNLLELAKQGNAKAIATLMNHQLQPKDITVRGRLRDGCLQVMLKTAHI' A
#
# COMPACT_ATOMS: atom_id res chain seq x y z
N MET A 1 -20.41 -3.22 11.58
CA MET A 1 -19.56 -4.41 11.39
C MET A 1 -18.68 -4.17 10.17
N THR A 2 -17.48 -3.61 10.35
CA THR A 2 -16.64 -3.12 9.25
C THR A 2 -15.82 -4.26 8.66
N GLN A 3 -16.38 -4.90 7.65
CA GLN A 3 -15.88 -6.13 7.04
C GLN A 3 -14.89 -5.78 5.90
N ALA A 4 -13.62 -5.53 6.20
CA ALA A 4 -12.56 -5.40 5.17
C ALA A 4 -11.10 -5.55 5.66
N GLN A 5 -10.85 -5.96 6.91
CA GLN A 5 -9.50 -5.87 7.50
C GLN A 5 -8.66 -7.16 7.56
N PRO A 6 -9.20 -8.39 7.72
CA PRO A 6 -8.33 -9.56 7.87
C PRO A 6 -7.58 -9.88 6.57
N ASN A 7 -8.25 -9.79 5.42
CA ASN A 7 -7.68 -10.27 4.16
C ASN A 7 -6.52 -9.40 3.63
N LEU A 8 -6.57 -8.07 3.84
CA LEU A 8 -5.56 -7.16 3.30
C LEU A 8 -4.22 -7.31 4.05
N LEU A 9 -4.27 -7.47 5.37
CA LEU A 9 -3.08 -7.62 6.20
C LEU A 9 -2.39 -8.97 5.95
N GLU A 10 -3.17 -10.04 5.78
CA GLU A 10 -2.65 -11.35 5.41
C GLU A 10 -2.01 -11.34 4.02
N LEU A 11 -2.67 -10.73 3.03
CA LEU A 11 -2.11 -10.57 1.68
C LEU A 11 -0.81 -9.76 1.70
N ALA A 12 -0.73 -8.69 2.50
CA ALA A 12 0.48 -7.89 2.63
C ALA A 12 1.63 -8.70 3.25
N LYS A 13 1.36 -9.52 4.28
CA LYS A 13 2.34 -10.44 4.88
C LYS A 13 2.84 -11.50 3.89
N GLN A 14 2.00 -11.90 2.93
CA GLN A 14 2.37 -12.82 1.84
C GLN A 14 3.17 -12.14 0.72
N GLY A 15 3.51 -10.85 0.83
CA GLY A 15 4.27 -10.12 -0.17
C GLY A 15 3.42 -9.54 -1.31
N ASN A 16 2.09 -9.48 -1.17
CA ASN A 16 1.23 -8.88 -2.18
C ASN A 16 1.49 -7.37 -2.29
N ALA A 17 2.13 -6.95 -3.38
CA ALA A 17 2.52 -5.57 -3.64
C ALA A 17 1.36 -4.56 -3.52
N LYS A 18 0.16 -4.95 -3.98
CA LYS A 18 -1.03 -4.10 -3.94
C LYS A 18 -1.54 -3.95 -2.52
N ALA A 19 -1.60 -5.03 -1.75
CA ALA A 19 -2.03 -5.00 -0.36
C ALA A 19 -1.08 -4.15 0.51
N ILE A 20 0.23 -4.27 0.29
CA ILE A 20 1.25 -3.46 0.96
C ILE A 20 1.05 -1.97 0.62
N ALA A 21 0.87 -1.63 -0.66
CA ALA A 21 0.62 -0.25 -1.07
C ALA A 21 -0.67 0.32 -0.47
N THR A 22 -1.74 -0.47 -0.40
CA THR A 22 -3.01 -0.05 0.21
C THR A 22 -2.86 0.25 1.70
N LEU A 23 -2.16 -0.61 2.45
CA LEU A 23 -1.87 -0.36 3.87
C LEU A 23 -1.02 0.89 4.07
N MET A 24 0.01 1.08 3.23
CA MET A 24 0.85 2.28 3.27
C MET A 24 0.05 3.55 2.95
N ASN A 25 -0.82 3.53 1.95
CA ASN A 25 -1.72 4.65 1.64
C ASN A 25 -2.62 4.96 2.84
N HIS A 26 -3.21 3.97 3.50
CA HIS A 26 -4.07 4.21 4.67
C HIS A 26 -3.33 4.96 5.79
N GLN A 27 -2.06 4.63 6.03
CA GLN A 27 -1.24 5.31 7.05
C GLN A 27 -0.75 6.70 6.62
N LEU A 28 -0.61 6.94 5.32
CA LEU A 28 0.00 8.14 4.74
C LEU A 28 -1.02 9.10 4.12
N GLN A 29 -2.29 8.70 4.01
CA GLN A 29 -3.42 9.53 3.62
C GLN A 29 -3.52 10.84 4.41
N PRO A 30 -3.34 10.90 5.75
CA PRO A 30 -3.41 12.18 6.47
C PRO A 30 -2.25 13.13 6.15
N LYS A 31 -1.23 12.68 5.39
CA LYS A 31 -0.08 13.49 4.97
C LYS A 31 -0.18 13.91 3.50
N ASP A 32 -1.31 13.66 2.84
CA ASP A 32 -1.48 13.90 1.40
C ASP A 32 -0.43 13.15 0.55
N ILE A 33 0.00 11.98 1.00
CA ILE A 33 0.98 11.15 0.29
C ILE A 33 0.26 9.95 -0.32
N THR A 34 0.36 9.82 -1.64
CA THR A 34 -0.09 8.64 -2.38
C THR A 34 1.06 7.65 -2.53
N VAL A 35 0.79 6.38 -2.25
CA VAL A 35 1.74 5.28 -2.42
C VAL A 35 1.33 4.41 -3.61
N ARG A 36 2.28 4.09 -4.48
CA ARG A 36 2.11 3.10 -5.54
C ARG A 36 3.11 1.97 -5.36
N GLY A 37 2.58 0.76 -5.13
CA GLY A 37 3.37 -0.48 -5.09
C GLY A 37 3.25 -1.24 -6.41
N ARG A 38 4.36 -1.77 -6.90
CA ARG A 38 4.41 -2.62 -8.10
C ARG A 38 5.57 -3.59 -7.99
N LEU A 39 5.36 -4.81 -8.49
CA LEU A 39 6.41 -5.83 -8.54
C LEU A 39 7.16 -5.65 -9.86
N ARG A 40 8.48 -5.45 -9.80
CA ARG A 40 9.35 -5.37 -10.98
C ARG A 40 10.58 -6.20 -10.71
N ASP A 41 10.86 -7.15 -11.60
CA ASP A 41 12.04 -8.02 -11.51
C ASP A 41 12.11 -8.82 -10.19
N GLY A 42 10.95 -9.29 -9.71
CA GLY A 42 10.86 -9.97 -8.41
C GLY A 42 11.00 -9.05 -7.19
N CYS A 43 11.31 -7.77 -7.38
CA CYS A 43 11.43 -6.79 -6.31
C CYS A 43 10.15 -5.95 -6.16
N LEU A 44 9.79 -5.65 -4.92
CA LEU A 44 8.72 -4.69 -4.61
C LEU A 44 9.26 -3.27 -4.77
N GLN A 45 8.76 -2.55 -5.76
CA GLN A 45 8.96 -1.10 -5.86
C GLN A 45 7.80 -0.35 -5.23
N VAL A 46 8.14 0.56 -4.33
CA VAL A 46 7.20 1.45 -3.67
C VAL A 46 7.58 2.89 -4.01
N MET A 47 6.66 3.62 -4.63
CA MET A 47 6.83 5.04 -4.94
C MET A 47 5.87 5.85 -4.07
N LEU A 48 6.42 6.79 -3.30
CA LEU A 48 5.66 7.76 -2.54
C LEU A 48 5.63 9.07 -3.33
N LYS A 49 4.43 9.62 -3.51
CA LYS A 49 4.23 10.90 -4.18
C LYS A 49 3.40 11.80 -3.29
N THR A 50 3.87 13.03 -3.07
CA THR A 50 3.04 14.08 -2.48
C THR A 50 1.94 14.49 -3.46
N ALA A 51 0.71 14.62 -2.97
CA ALA A 51 -0.41 15.14 -3.75
C ALA A 51 -0.31 16.65 -3.94
N HIS A 52 0.43 17.35 -3.09
CA HIS A 52 0.73 18.78 -3.23
C HIS A 52 2.14 18.99 -3.83
N ILE A 53 2.21 19.78 -4.91
CA ILE A 53 3.43 20.28 -5.58
C ILE A 53 3.41 21.79 -5.50
#